data_AF-A0A7Y6TQC8-F1
#
_entry.id   AF-A0A7Y6TQC8-F1
#
_cell.length_a   1.000
_cell.length_b   1.000
_cell.length_c   1.000
_cell.angle_alpha   90.00
_cell.angle_beta   90.00
_cell.angle_gamma   90.00
#
_symmetry.space_group_name_H-M   'P 1'
#
loop_
_entity.id
_entity.type
_entity.pdbx_description
1 polymer ?
#
loop_
_entity_poly.entity_id
_entity_poly.type
_entity_poly.pdbx_seq_one_letter_code
_entity_poly.pdbx_strand_id
1 'polypeptide(L)'
;MAQVINTNSLSLITQNNINKNQSALSTSIERLSSGLRINSAKDDAAGQAIANRFTSNIKGLTQAARNANDGISAAQTTEGALSEINNNLQRVRELTVQAQNGTNSDSDLSSIQDEIKSRLDEIDRVSGQTQFNGVNVLAKDGKMSIQVGSNDGQTIDIDLKKIDSSTLGLKGFSVDKTSVSVGDAITQLPGATAGAAPVKIAFDATVAQDLGITDTSKLSLHNTKDANGDLTNQYVVQNGDKSYAATVGADGKVTLNKANVTYTDVKNGIDSATQSGQLVQVGADSTGAPKAFVSVQGKNYGIADDALVNNGGDATATTPTTTGTTVENATVNLSTGTTGGATPTAVTATDEFAGASTSDPLALIDKAIASVDTFRSSLGAVQNRLNSAVTNLNNTTTNLSAAQSRIQDADYATEVSNMSKAQIVQQAGNSVLAKANQVPQQVLSLLQG
;
A
#
# COMPACT_ATOMS: atom_id res chain seq x y z
N MET A 1 -45.28 57.87 64.34
CA MET A 1 -44.27 56.83 64.09
C MET A 1 -43.50 56.63 65.38
N ALA A 2 -43.56 55.44 65.98
CA ALA A 2 -42.84 55.16 67.23
C ALA A 2 -41.33 55.19 66.95
N GLN A 3 -40.61 56.16 67.53
CA GLN A 3 -39.15 56.23 67.45
C GLN A 3 -38.55 55.23 68.45
N VAL A 4 -38.15 54.07 67.96
CA VAL A 4 -37.42 53.06 68.75
C VAL A 4 -35.95 53.44 68.73
N ILE A 5 -35.40 53.83 69.89
CA ILE A 5 -34.03 54.35 70.03
C ILE A 5 -32.97 53.23 69.90
N ASN A 6 -33.33 51.97 70.21
CA ASN A 6 -32.40 50.83 70.21
C ASN A 6 -32.24 50.11 68.86
N THR A 7 -33.08 50.38 67.85
CA THR A 7 -32.99 49.68 66.55
C THR A 7 -33.15 50.67 65.41
N ASN A 8 -32.06 50.93 64.69
CA ASN A 8 -32.06 51.83 63.55
C ASN A 8 -32.41 51.06 62.26
N SER A 9 -33.71 50.97 61.97
CA SER A 9 -34.20 50.31 60.76
C SER A 9 -33.69 50.94 59.46
N LEU A 10 -33.44 52.26 59.44
CA LEU A 10 -32.93 52.96 58.25
C LEU A 10 -31.48 52.56 57.96
N SER A 11 -30.65 52.46 59.00
CA SER A 11 -29.28 51.98 58.91
C SER A 11 -29.24 50.50 58.47
N LEU A 12 -30.08 49.64 59.04
CA LEU A 12 -30.16 48.23 58.66
C LEU A 12 -30.58 48.01 57.19
N ILE A 13 -31.58 48.76 56.72
CA ILE A 13 -31.99 48.71 55.30
C ILE A 13 -30.87 49.22 54.39
N THR A 14 -30.20 50.31 54.78
CA THR A 14 -29.08 50.87 54.03
C THR A 14 -27.91 49.89 53.96
N GLN A 15 -27.59 49.21 55.05
CA GLN A 15 -26.52 48.22 55.13
C GLN A 15 -26.84 46.96 54.29
N ASN A 16 -28.09 46.49 54.30
CA ASN A 16 -28.55 45.43 53.40
C ASN A 16 -28.44 45.83 51.91
N ASN A 17 -28.76 47.07 51.56
CA ASN A 17 -28.61 47.58 50.20
C ASN A 17 -27.13 47.77 49.80
N ILE A 18 -26.27 48.20 50.71
CA ILE A 18 -24.81 48.27 50.48
C ILE A 18 -24.25 46.87 50.22
N ASN A 19 -24.60 45.87 51.03
CA ASN A 19 -24.14 44.49 50.85
C ASN A 19 -24.59 43.89 49.50
N LYS A 20 -25.82 44.17 49.07
CA LYS A 20 -26.31 43.79 47.74
C LYS A 20 -25.53 44.47 46.61
N ASN A 21 -25.26 45.77 46.73
CA ASN A 21 -24.47 46.51 45.72
C ASN A 21 -23.02 46.07 45.69
N GLN A 22 -22.42 45.76 46.84
CA GLN A 22 -21.05 45.24 46.90
C GLN A 22 -20.96 43.87 46.23
N SER A 23 -21.98 43.02 46.40
CA SER A 23 -22.08 41.74 45.67
C SER A 23 -22.22 41.95 44.16
N ALA A 24 -23.08 42.88 43.73
CA ALA A 24 -23.26 43.21 42.31
C ALA A 24 -21.98 43.78 41.68
N LEU A 25 -21.27 44.66 42.40
CA LEU A 25 -19.99 45.21 41.99
C LEU A 25 -18.93 44.11 41.82
N SER A 26 -18.83 43.18 42.78
CA SER A 26 -17.93 42.03 42.68
C SER A 26 -18.24 41.17 41.45
N THR A 27 -19.52 40.90 41.16
CA THR A 27 -19.90 40.14 39.95
C THR A 27 -19.53 40.88 38.66
N SER A 28 -19.80 42.19 38.54
CA SER A 28 -19.40 42.93 37.33
C SER A 28 -17.88 43.00 37.17
N ILE A 29 -17.11 43.11 38.27
CA ILE A 29 -15.63 43.03 38.22
C ILE A 29 -15.18 41.65 37.74
N GLU A 30 -15.77 40.57 38.26
CA GLU A 30 -15.47 39.19 37.85
C GLU A 30 -15.75 38.97 36.35
N ARG A 31 -16.90 39.47 35.86
CA ARG A 31 -17.27 39.37 34.44
C ARG A 31 -16.39 40.21 33.52
N LEU A 32 -16.04 41.43 33.93
CA LEU A 32 -15.11 42.28 33.18
C LEU A 32 -13.69 41.69 33.14
N SER A 33 -13.26 41.10 34.26
CA SER A 33 -11.93 40.49 34.36
C SER A 33 -11.83 39.17 33.59
N SER A 34 -12.88 38.36 33.57
CA SER A 34 -12.91 37.08 32.84
C SER A 34 -13.31 37.25 31.37
N GLY A 35 -14.01 38.34 31.02
CA GLY A 35 -14.67 38.52 29.73
C GLY A 35 -15.92 37.64 29.54
N LEU A 36 -16.30 36.86 30.56
CA LEU A 36 -17.40 35.91 30.50
C LEU A 36 -18.55 36.38 31.39
N ARG A 37 -19.77 36.37 30.85
CA ARG A 37 -21.01 36.55 31.61
C ARG A 37 -21.29 35.35 32.51
N ILE A 38 -20.96 34.15 32.02
CA ILE A 38 -21.13 32.88 32.73
C ILE A 38 -19.73 32.32 33.01
N ASN A 39 -19.22 32.59 34.21
CA ASN A 39 -17.91 32.11 34.65
C ASN A 39 -18.02 30.77 35.39
N SER A 40 -19.12 30.58 36.15
CA SER A 40 -19.35 29.39 36.96
C SER A 40 -20.80 28.87 36.87
N ALA A 41 -21.04 27.66 37.40
CA ALA A 41 -22.37 27.05 37.44
C ALA A 41 -23.37 27.86 38.28
N LYS A 42 -22.86 28.70 39.18
CA LYS A 42 -23.66 29.59 40.02
C LYS A 42 -24.31 30.71 39.20
N ASP A 43 -23.66 31.14 38.11
CA ASP A 43 -24.13 32.26 37.29
C ASP A 43 -25.29 31.84 36.39
N ASP A 44 -25.16 30.68 35.74
CA ASP A 44 -26.21 30.02 34.96
C ASP A 44 -25.83 28.55 34.70
N ALA A 45 -26.41 27.64 35.47
CA ALA A 45 -26.11 26.21 35.37
C ALA A 45 -26.47 25.61 33.99
N ALA A 46 -27.58 26.05 33.39
CA ALA A 46 -28.04 25.55 32.10
C ALA A 46 -27.17 26.10 30.96
N GLY A 47 -26.89 27.41 30.99
CA GLY A 47 -26.00 28.08 30.04
C GLY A 47 -24.58 27.50 30.08
N GLN A 48 -24.05 27.23 31.28
CA GLN A 48 -22.73 26.60 31.41
C GLN A 48 -22.71 25.16 30.88
N ALA A 49 -23.75 24.36 31.11
CA ALA A 49 -23.82 23.00 30.56
C ALA A 49 -23.83 22.99 29.02
N ILE A 50 -24.57 23.93 28.40
CA ILE A 50 -24.60 24.09 26.95
C ILE A 50 -23.24 24.55 26.42
N ALA A 51 -22.61 25.54 27.08
CA ALA A 51 -21.28 26.04 26.71
C ALA A 51 -20.20 24.94 26.82
N ASN A 52 -20.27 24.09 27.83
CA ASN A 52 -19.38 22.93 27.97
C ASN A 52 -19.56 21.95 26.80
N ARG A 53 -20.80 21.66 26.39
CA ARG A 53 -21.08 20.81 25.22
C ARG A 53 -20.56 21.43 23.93
N PHE A 54 -20.74 22.73 23.73
CA PHE A 54 -20.18 23.43 22.57
C PHE A 54 -18.65 23.42 22.59
N THR A 55 -18.02 23.62 23.74
CA THR A 55 -16.55 23.51 23.87
C THR A 55 -16.05 22.13 23.46
N SER A 56 -16.70 21.06 23.94
CA SER A 56 -16.34 19.68 23.56
C SER A 56 -16.51 19.43 22.07
N ASN A 57 -17.64 19.87 21.49
CA ASN A 57 -17.88 19.72 20.06
C ASN A 57 -16.90 20.53 19.22
N ILE A 58 -16.62 21.79 19.58
CA ILE A 58 -15.64 22.64 18.88
C ILE A 58 -14.26 21.99 18.88
N LYS A 59 -13.79 21.50 20.05
CA LYS A 59 -12.52 20.78 20.15
C LYS A 59 -12.52 19.50 19.30
N GLY A 60 -13.61 18.72 19.35
CA GLY A 60 -13.79 17.51 18.55
C GLY A 60 -13.76 17.79 17.04
N LEU A 61 -14.53 18.79 16.58
CA LEU A 61 -14.57 19.20 15.17
C LEU A 61 -13.23 19.78 14.69
N THR A 62 -12.52 20.53 15.54
CA THR A 62 -11.18 21.03 15.25
C THR A 62 -10.18 19.89 15.06
N GLN A 63 -10.24 18.87 15.93
CA GLN A 63 -9.42 17.66 15.76
C GLN A 63 -9.83 16.89 14.50
N ALA A 64 -11.12 16.74 14.24
CA ALA A 64 -11.63 16.08 13.04
C ALA A 64 -11.16 16.78 11.76
N ALA A 65 -11.08 18.11 11.75
CA ALA A 65 -10.54 18.86 10.62
C ALA A 65 -9.04 18.56 10.41
N ARG A 66 -8.26 18.44 11.49
CA ARG A 66 -6.85 18.01 11.40
C ARG A 66 -6.72 16.58 10.87
N ASN A 67 -7.50 15.64 11.41
CA ASN A 67 -7.53 14.26 10.93
C ASN A 67 -7.89 14.19 9.44
N ALA A 68 -8.85 15.00 8.98
CA ALA A 68 -9.22 15.07 7.57
C ALA A 68 -8.06 15.57 6.69
N ASN A 69 -7.27 16.54 7.16
CA ASN A 69 -6.05 16.99 6.48
C ASN A 69 -4.98 15.89 6.44
N ASP A 70 -4.79 15.15 7.54
CA ASP A 70 -3.87 14.00 7.56
C ASP A 70 -4.31 12.92 6.55
N GLY A 71 -5.62 12.69 6.44
CA GLY A 71 -6.21 11.82 5.41
C GLY A 71 -5.92 12.29 3.98
N ILE A 72 -5.98 13.60 3.73
CA ILE A 72 -5.61 14.18 2.42
C ILE A 72 -4.13 13.94 2.14
N SER A 73 -3.25 14.19 3.11
CA SER A 73 -1.80 13.94 2.95
C SER A 73 -1.49 12.46 2.69
N ALA A 74 -2.22 11.55 3.35
CA ALA A 74 -2.09 10.12 3.12
C ALA A 74 -2.54 9.71 1.71
N ALA A 75 -3.68 10.24 1.26
CA ALA A 75 -4.18 10.01 -0.10
C ALA A 75 -3.24 10.57 -1.18
N GLN A 76 -2.66 11.76 -0.96
CA GLN A 76 -1.66 12.36 -1.87
C GLN A 76 -0.36 11.57 -1.93
N THR A 77 0.13 11.08 -0.78
CA THR A 77 1.32 10.21 -0.74
C THR A 77 1.07 8.93 -1.53
N THR A 78 -0.11 8.33 -1.38
CA THR A 78 -0.51 7.12 -2.10
C THR A 78 -0.66 7.39 -3.60
N GLU A 79 -1.28 8.52 -3.97
CA GLU A 79 -1.43 8.94 -5.38
C GLU A 79 -0.07 9.17 -6.06
N GLY A 80 0.89 9.78 -5.36
CA GLY A 80 2.25 9.97 -5.88
C GLY A 80 2.94 8.64 -6.22
N ALA A 81 2.84 7.66 -5.32
CA ALA A 81 3.37 6.32 -5.59
C ALA A 81 2.65 5.62 -6.75
N LEU A 82 1.33 5.76 -6.85
CA LEU A 82 0.56 5.22 -7.99
C LEU A 82 0.91 5.91 -9.31
N SER A 83 1.30 7.19 -9.29
CA SER A 83 1.81 7.89 -10.47
C SER A 83 3.13 7.29 -10.95
N GLU A 84 4.05 6.97 -10.04
CA GLU A 84 5.30 6.29 -10.39
C GLU A 84 5.05 4.86 -10.92
N ILE A 85 4.11 4.13 -10.33
CA ILE A 85 3.68 2.82 -10.86
C ILE A 85 3.11 2.96 -12.28
N ASN A 86 2.26 3.97 -12.53
CA ASN A 86 1.71 4.23 -13.85
C ASN A 86 2.79 4.57 -14.90
N ASN A 87 3.77 5.40 -14.54
CA ASN A 87 4.92 5.72 -15.40
C ASN A 87 5.74 4.47 -15.76
N ASN A 88 6.00 3.59 -14.78
CA ASN A 88 6.69 2.33 -15.02
C ASN A 88 5.87 1.41 -15.94
N LEU A 89 4.55 1.30 -15.74
CA LEU A 89 3.67 0.53 -16.63
C LEU A 89 3.63 1.07 -18.06
N GLN A 90 3.61 2.40 -18.23
CA GLN A 90 3.71 3.02 -19.56
C GLN A 90 5.06 2.69 -20.22
N ARG A 91 6.16 2.70 -19.46
CA ARG A 91 7.47 2.28 -19.99
C ARG A 91 7.49 0.79 -20.38
N VAL A 92 6.90 -0.08 -19.57
CA VAL A 92 6.73 -1.50 -19.92
C VAL A 92 5.90 -1.66 -21.20
N ARG A 93 4.86 -0.84 -21.36
CA ARG A 93 4.05 -0.81 -22.60
C ARG A 93 4.88 -0.43 -23.82
N GLU A 94 5.69 0.62 -23.74
CA GLU A 94 6.59 1.04 -24.84
C GLU A 94 7.55 -0.08 -25.24
N LEU A 95 8.20 -0.69 -24.24
CA LEU A 95 9.11 -1.82 -24.43
C LEU A 95 8.41 -3.03 -25.07
N THR A 96 7.16 -3.28 -24.67
CA THR A 96 6.34 -4.34 -25.25
C THR A 96 5.99 -4.07 -26.71
N VAL A 97 5.64 -2.82 -27.07
CA VAL A 97 5.44 -2.43 -28.47
C VAL A 97 6.74 -2.57 -29.27
N GLN A 98 7.88 -2.18 -28.69
CA GLN A 98 9.19 -2.35 -29.31
C GLN A 98 9.50 -3.83 -29.57
N ALA A 99 9.24 -4.71 -28.59
CA ALA A 99 9.46 -6.15 -28.68
C ALA A 99 8.56 -6.84 -29.72
N GLN A 100 7.35 -6.32 -29.95
CA GLN A 100 6.43 -6.86 -30.97
C GLN A 100 6.91 -6.62 -32.41
N ASN A 101 7.93 -5.78 -32.64
CA ASN A 101 8.47 -5.58 -33.96
C ASN A 101 9.25 -6.83 -34.44
N GLY A 102 8.92 -7.36 -35.61
CA GLY A 102 9.50 -8.59 -36.15
C GLY A 102 10.96 -8.48 -36.62
N THR A 103 11.57 -7.28 -36.55
CA THR A 103 12.98 -7.06 -36.89
C THR A 103 13.94 -7.32 -35.73
N ASN A 104 13.43 -7.52 -34.51
CA ASN A 104 14.27 -7.79 -33.34
C ASN A 104 14.85 -9.21 -33.41
N SER A 105 16.12 -9.35 -33.03
CA SER A 105 16.73 -10.66 -32.77
C SER A 105 16.35 -11.18 -31.39
N ASP A 106 16.56 -12.47 -31.13
CA ASP A 106 16.31 -13.07 -29.81
C ASP A 106 17.13 -12.39 -28.70
N SER A 107 18.36 -11.95 -28.99
CA SER A 107 19.18 -11.18 -28.03
C SER A 107 18.63 -9.78 -27.74
N ASP A 108 17.97 -9.14 -28.71
CA ASP A 108 17.32 -7.84 -28.51
C ASP A 108 16.08 -8.01 -27.63
N LEU A 109 15.29 -9.07 -27.87
CA LEU A 109 14.11 -9.41 -27.05
C LEU A 109 14.51 -9.72 -25.60
N SER A 110 15.61 -10.44 -25.41
CA SER A 110 16.22 -10.70 -24.09
C SER A 110 16.54 -9.39 -23.34
N SER A 111 17.22 -8.46 -24.03
CA SER A 111 17.62 -7.19 -23.44
C SER A 111 16.41 -6.29 -23.09
N ILE A 112 15.38 -6.32 -23.93
CA ILE A 112 14.11 -5.62 -23.65
C ILE A 112 13.40 -6.26 -22.45
N GLN A 113 13.41 -7.59 -22.35
CA GLN A 113 12.82 -8.32 -21.24
C GLN A 113 13.51 -8.01 -19.90
N ASP A 114 14.83 -7.85 -19.88
CA ASP A 114 15.58 -7.42 -18.70
C ASP A 114 15.18 -6.02 -18.22
N GLU A 115 14.97 -5.08 -19.16
CA GLU A 115 14.48 -3.76 -18.81
C GLU A 115 13.05 -3.86 -18.24
N ILE A 116 12.17 -4.64 -18.86
CA ILE A 116 10.81 -4.88 -18.38
C ILE A 116 10.82 -5.46 -16.96
N LYS A 117 11.63 -6.49 -16.70
CA LYS A 117 11.78 -7.11 -15.37
C LYS A 117 12.20 -6.08 -14.32
N SER A 118 13.19 -5.24 -14.66
CA SER A 118 13.64 -4.16 -13.77
C SER A 118 12.53 -3.15 -13.46
N ARG A 119 11.64 -2.84 -14.43
CA ARG A 119 10.47 -1.97 -14.20
C ARG A 119 9.40 -2.64 -13.34
N LEU A 120 9.17 -3.94 -13.51
CA LEU A 120 8.22 -4.70 -12.68
C LEU A 120 8.73 -4.82 -11.24
N ASP A 121 10.03 -5.10 -11.06
CA ASP A 121 10.67 -5.10 -9.74
C ASP A 121 10.58 -3.72 -9.06
N GLU A 122 10.70 -2.64 -9.82
CA GLU A 122 10.52 -1.28 -9.33
C GLU A 122 9.07 -0.99 -8.91
N ILE A 123 8.07 -1.50 -9.64
CA ILE A 123 6.65 -1.43 -9.24
C ILE A 123 6.45 -2.15 -7.90
N ASP A 124 7.00 -3.36 -7.76
CA ASP A 124 6.91 -4.15 -6.53
C ASP A 124 7.61 -3.45 -5.36
N ARG A 125 8.76 -2.81 -5.62
CA ARG A 125 9.50 -2.03 -4.63
C ARG A 125 8.69 -0.81 -4.18
N VAL A 126 8.17 0.00 -5.10
CA VAL A 126 7.37 1.20 -4.78
C VAL A 126 6.13 0.79 -3.99
N SER A 127 5.46 -0.29 -4.40
CA SER A 127 4.30 -0.83 -3.69
C SER A 127 4.60 -1.28 -2.26
N GLY A 128 5.68 -2.06 -2.09
CA GLY A 128 6.08 -2.61 -0.80
C GLY A 128 6.66 -1.59 0.18
N GLN A 129 7.26 -0.50 -0.34
CA GLN A 129 7.96 0.50 0.48
C GLN A 129 7.18 1.80 0.70
N THR A 130 6.09 2.05 -0.05
CA THR A 130 5.30 3.27 0.14
C THR A 130 4.51 3.19 1.45
N GLN A 131 4.85 4.08 2.38
CA GLN A 131 4.24 4.16 3.70
C GLN A 131 3.81 5.59 4.03
N PHE A 132 2.72 5.70 4.79
CA PHE A 132 2.31 6.93 5.45
C PHE A 132 2.21 6.67 6.95
N ASN A 133 2.98 7.41 7.75
CA ASN A 133 3.03 7.27 9.21
C ASN A 133 3.23 5.79 9.68
N GLY A 134 4.10 5.04 8.99
CA GLY A 134 4.39 3.64 9.30
C GLY A 134 3.36 2.61 8.81
N VAL A 135 2.29 3.05 8.14
CA VAL A 135 1.30 2.16 7.50
C VAL A 135 1.61 2.05 6.01
N ASN A 136 1.81 0.83 5.52
CA ASN A 136 1.97 0.58 4.09
C ASN A 136 0.63 0.76 3.37
N VAL A 137 0.59 1.67 2.41
CA VAL A 137 -0.66 2.07 1.73
C VAL A 137 -0.95 1.26 0.45
N LEU A 138 0.06 0.58 -0.10
CA LEU A 138 -0.03 -0.20 -1.34
C LEU A 138 0.40 -1.68 -1.20
N ALA A 139 0.89 -2.09 -0.03
CA ALA A 139 1.46 -3.44 0.14
C ALA A 139 0.41 -4.51 0.47
N LYS A 140 -0.77 -4.12 0.96
CA LYS A 140 -1.84 -5.03 1.34
C LYS A 140 -3.21 -4.38 1.19
N ASP A 141 -4.22 -5.21 0.97
CA ASP A 141 -5.60 -4.75 1.00
C ASP A 141 -6.00 -4.37 2.42
N GLY A 142 -6.78 -3.31 2.55
CA GLY A 142 -7.25 -2.82 3.81
C GLY A 142 -8.03 -1.53 3.67
N LYS A 143 -8.29 -0.90 4.81
CA LYS A 143 -8.95 0.38 4.88
C LYS A 143 -8.28 1.25 5.94
N MET A 144 -8.19 2.53 5.66
CA MET A 144 -7.76 3.56 6.59
C MET A 144 -8.93 4.50 6.83
N SER A 145 -9.56 4.36 7.99
CA SER A 145 -10.72 5.16 8.38
C SER A 145 -10.28 6.48 9.01
N ILE A 146 -10.65 7.59 8.38
CA ILE A 146 -10.34 8.93 8.88
C ILE A 146 -11.56 9.47 9.62
N GLN A 147 -11.41 9.71 10.93
CA GLN A 147 -12.46 10.29 11.76
C GLN A 147 -12.61 11.78 11.44
N VAL A 148 -13.69 12.13 10.73
CA VAL A 148 -14.00 13.48 10.24
C VAL A 148 -15.20 14.12 10.94
N GLY A 149 -15.52 13.67 12.16
CA GLY A 149 -16.57 14.25 12.97
C GLY A 149 -16.28 14.13 14.47
N SER A 150 -17.09 14.83 15.28
CA SER A 150 -16.90 14.86 16.74
C SER A 150 -17.43 13.64 17.47
N ASN A 151 -18.23 12.79 16.80
CA ASN A 151 -18.84 11.60 17.39
C ASN A 151 -18.36 10.33 16.70
N ASP A 152 -18.36 9.22 17.43
CA ASP A 152 -17.90 7.92 16.93
C ASP A 152 -18.64 7.48 15.65
N GLY A 153 -17.90 6.86 14.73
CA GLY A 153 -18.42 6.33 13.47
C GLY A 153 -18.60 7.36 12.34
N GLN A 154 -18.27 8.64 12.59
CA GLN A 154 -18.27 9.68 11.55
C GLN A 154 -16.95 9.65 10.76
N THR A 155 -16.75 8.60 9.95
CA THR A 155 -15.51 8.36 9.21
C THR A 155 -15.66 8.53 7.71
N ILE A 156 -14.56 8.89 7.05
CA ILE A 156 -14.34 8.73 5.61
C ILE A 156 -13.24 7.70 5.45
N ASP A 157 -13.53 6.63 4.72
CA ASP A 157 -12.57 5.55 4.49
C ASP A 157 -11.73 5.83 3.25
N ILE A 158 -10.42 5.58 3.37
CA ILE A 158 -9.48 5.49 2.27
C ILE A 158 -9.21 4.00 2.05
N ASP A 159 -9.58 3.48 0.88
CA ASP A 159 -9.28 2.11 0.52
C ASP A 159 -7.76 1.94 0.30
N LEU A 160 -7.18 0.95 0.96
CA LEU A 160 -5.80 0.52 0.72
C LEU A 160 -5.90 -0.72 -0.15
N LYS A 161 -5.24 -0.71 -1.31
CA LYS A 161 -5.23 -1.83 -2.23
C LYS A 161 -3.82 -2.27 -2.50
N LYS A 162 -3.63 -3.59 -2.51
CA LYS A 162 -2.37 -4.16 -2.96
C LYS A 162 -2.21 -3.91 -4.46
N ILE A 163 -1.12 -3.25 -4.86
CA ILE A 163 -0.79 -2.99 -6.27
C ILE A 163 0.64 -3.45 -6.52
N ASP A 164 0.83 -4.64 -7.05
CA ASP A 164 2.11 -5.26 -7.35
C ASP A 164 1.99 -6.07 -8.66
N SER A 165 3.10 -6.55 -9.19
CA SER A 165 3.17 -7.36 -10.42
C SER A 165 2.19 -8.54 -10.37
N SER A 166 1.96 -9.14 -9.20
CA SER A 166 1.01 -10.23 -9.01
C SER A 166 -0.45 -9.78 -9.13
N THR A 167 -0.85 -8.74 -8.42
CA THR A 167 -2.24 -8.23 -8.42
C THR A 167 -2.61 -7.52 -9.72
N LEU A 168 -1.61 -7.01 -10.44
CA LEU A 168 -1.75 -6.47 -11.79
C LEU A 168 -1.80 -7.57 -12.87
N GLY A 169 -1.54 -8.83 -12.51
CA GLY A 169 -1.54 -9.97 -13.45
C GLY A 169 -0.31 -10.00 -14.36
N LEU A 170 0.78 -9.32 -13.98
CA LEU A 170 2.03 -9.20 -14.74
C LEU A 170 3.13 -10.14 -14.22
N LYS A 171 2.80 -11.04 -13.27
CA LYS A 171 3.76 -12.01 -12.77
C LYS A 171 4.06 -13.05 -13.84
N GLY A 172 5.34 -13.18 -14.21
CA GLY A 172 5.74 -14.03 -15.35
C GLY A 172 5.49 -13.38 -16.71
N PHE A 173 5.18 -12.07 -16.75
CA PHE A 173 5.08 -11.32 -17.99
C PHE A 173 6.41 -11.38 -18.75
N SER A 174 6.35 -11.93 -19.96
CA SER A 174 7.48 -11.99 -20.88
C SER A 174 7.11 -11.59 -22.29
N VAL A 175 8.02 -10.86 -22.93
CA VAL A 175 8.04 -10.58 -24.37
C VAL A 175 9.04 -11.46 -25.12
N ASP A 176 9.95 -12.12 -24.41
CA ASP A 176 10.86 -13.12 -24.97
C ASP A 176 10.14 -14.46 -25.10
N LYS A 177 10.12 -14.97 -26.33
CA LYS A 177 9.46 -16.22 -26.68
C LYS A 177 10.15 -17.45 -26.10
N THR A 178 11.46 -17.36 -25.83
CA THR A 178 12.26 -18.50 -25.36
C THR A 178 12.44 -18.55 -23.85
N SER A 179 11.92 -17.55 -23.13
CA SER A 179 11.99 -17.47 -21.67
C SER A 179 10.92 -18.33 -20.98
N VAL A 180 11.19 -18.76 -19.73
CA VAL A 180 10.24 -19.51 -18.89
C VAL A 180 10.09 -18.81 -17.53
N SER A 181 8.87 -18.80 -16.99
CA SER A 181 8.59 -18.28 -15.66
C SER A 181 9.18 -19.20 -14.60
N VAL A 182 9.93 -18.64 -13.64
CA VAL A 182 10.60 -19.39 -12.58
C VAL A 182 10.23 -18.91 -11.17
N GLY A 183 10.40 -19.79 -10.19
CA GLY A 183 10.32 -19.51 -8.76
C GLY A 183 11.53 -18.74 -8.23
N ASP A 184 11.54 -18.51 -6.92
CA ASP A 184 12.69 -17.91 -6.24
C ASP A 184 13.93 -18.81 -6.34
N ALA A 185 15.12 -18.22 -6.21
CA ALA A 185 16.37 -18.96 -6.29
C ALA A 185 16.49 -19.96 -5.13
N ILE A 186 16.68 -21.23 -5.47
CA ILE A 186 16.89 -22.32 -4.52
C ILE A 186 18.37 -22.35 -4.17
N THR A 187 18.68 -22.04 -2.92
CA THR A 187 20.06 -22.04 -2.42
C THR A 187 20.37 -23.26 -1.55
N GLN A 188 19.34 -23.93 -1.02
CA GLN A 188 19.44 -25.09 -0.14
C GLN A 188 18.23 -26.01 -0.35
N LEU A 189 18.46 -27.32 -0.23
CA LEU A 189 17.42 -28.34 -0.12
C LEU A 189 17.15 -28.67 1.35
N PRO A 190 15.92 -29.09 1.69
CA PRO A 190 15.65 -29.75 2.96
C PRO A 190 16.59 -30.95 3.14
N GLY A 191 17.08 -31.17 4.37
CA GLY A 191 17.87 -32.35 4.65
C GLY A 191 17.06 -33.63 4.41
N ALA A 192 17.72 -34.71 3.98
CA ALA A 192 17.09 -35.99 3.58
C ALA A 192 16.24 -36.68 4.66
N THR A 193 16.20 -36.15 5.88
CA THR A 193 15.36 -36.65 6.98
C THR A 193 14.92 -35.45 7.82
N ALA A 194 13.74 -35.54 8.44
CA ALA A 194 13.24 -34.51 9.35
C ALA A 194 14.28 -34.20 10.45
N GLY A 195 14.79 -32.97 10.47
CA GLY A 195 15.82 -32.52 11.42
C GLY A 195 17.28 -32.61 10.93
N ALA A 196 17.53 -33.14 9.73
CA ALA A 196 18.84 -33.07 9.11
C ALA A 196 19.16 -31.64 8.63
N ALA A 197 20.44 -31.27 8.64
CA ALA A 197 20.89 -29.96 8.18
C ALA A 197 20.54 -29.77 6.69
N PRO A 198 20.14 -28.55 6.27
CA PRO A 198 19.89 -28.25 4.86
C PRO A 198 21.13 -28.52 4.01
N VAL A 199 20.91 -29.09 2.82
CA VAL A 199 21.99 -29.39 1.87
C VAL A 199 22.12 -28.21 0.90
N LYS A 200 23.31 -27.61 0.82
CA LYS A 200 23.55 -26.47 -0.08
C LYS A 200 23.55 -26.93 -1.55
N ILE A 201 22.93 -26.13 -2.41
CA ILE A 201 23.01 -26.33 -3.86
C ILE A 201 24.45 -26.11 -4.36
N ALA A 202 24.94 -27.05 -5.15
CA ALA A 202 26.28 -27.02 -5.73
C ALA A 202 26.23 -27.24 -7.25
N PHE A 203 26.81 -26.28 -7.98
CA PHE A 203 27.14 -26.41 -9.40
C PHE A 203 28.57 -26.93 -9.52
N ASP A 204 28.74 -28.08 -10.14
CA ASP A 204 30.06 -28.71 -10.26
C ASP A 204 30.80 -28.30 -11.55
N ALA A 205 32.01 -28.82 -11.71
CA ALA A 205 32.82 -28.57 -12.90
C ALA A 205 32.20 -29.16 -14.19
N THR A 206 31.22 -30.06 -14.09
CA THR A 206 30.53 -30.62 -15.26
C THR A 206 29.50 -29.63 -15.79
N VAL A 207 28.73 -28.97 -14.90
CA VAL A 207 27.81 -27.88 -15.27
C VAL A 207 28.55 -26.71 -15.90
N ALA A 208 29.71 -26.34 -15.34
CA ALA A 208 30.56 -25.28 -15.90
C ALA A 208 31.05 -25.60 -17.32
N GLN A 209 31.53 -26.84 -17.54
CA GLN A 209 31.99 -27.30 -18.85
C GLN A 209 30.85 -27.38 -19.86
N ASP A 210 29.69 -27.88 -19.45
CA ASP A 210 28.51 -28.02 -20.30
C ASP A 210 28.00 -26.66 -20.80
N LEU A 211 27.99 -25.64 -19.92
CA LEU A 211 27.59 -24.28 -20.28
C LEU A 211 28.71 -23.46 -20.94
N GLY A 212 29.94 -24.00 -21.01
CA GLY A 212 31.10 -23.29 -21.53
C GLY A 212 31.50 -22.06 -20.71
N ILE A 213 31.26 -22.07 -19.39
CA ILE A 213 31.55 -20.96 -18.48
C ILE A 213 32.66 -21.33 -17.47
N THR A 214 33.44 -20.33 -17.07
CA THR A 214 34.51 -20.51 -16.08
C THR A 214 34.06 -20.18 -14.65
N ASP A 215 33.01 -19.37 -14.50
CA ASP A 215 32.47 -18.92 -13.21
C ASP A 215 31.00 -19.34 -13.06
N THR A 216 30.73 -20.21 -12.10
CA THR A 216 29.37 -20.70 -11.78
C THR A 216 28.65 -19.80 -10.76
N SER A 217 29.28 -18.72 -10.27
CA SER A 217 28.70 -17.86 -9.23
C SER A 217 27.45 -17.09 -9.69
N LYS A 218 27.28 -16.94 -11.01
CA LYS A 218 26.11 -16.31 -11.63
C LYS A 218 24.97 -17.30 -11.93
N LEU A 219 25.20 -18.60 -11.71
CA LEU A 219 24.16 -19.61 -11.89
C LEU A 219 23.22 -19.63 -10.69
N SER A 220 21.94 -19.80 -10.98
CA SER A 220 20.91 -19.98 -9.97
C SER A 220 19.96 -21.10 -10.37
N LEU A 221 19.55 -21.89 -9.38
CA LEU A 221 18.63 -23.00 -9.54
C LEU A 221 17.22 -22.52 -9.19
N HIS A 222 16.23 -22.87 -9.99
CA HIS A 222 14.85 -22.50 -9.77
C HIS A 222 13.89 -23.64 -10.10
N ASN A 223 12.71 -23.64 -9.50
CA ASN A 223 11.57 -24.40 -10.03
C ASN A 223 10.93 -23.62 -11.18
N THR A 224 10.49 -24.29 -12.24
CA THR A 224 9.62 -23.63 -13.23
C THR A 224 8.23 -23.40 -12.63
N LYS A 225 7.50 -22.43 -13.18
CA LYS A 225 6.09 -22.21 -12.87
C LYS A 225 5.21 -22.67 -14.00
N ASP A 226 4.00 -23.09 -13.66
CA ASP A 226 2.96 -23.34 -14.64
C ASP A 226 2.27 -22.04 -15.11
N ALA A 227 1.27 -22.18 -15.99
CA ALA A 227 0.45 -21.09 -16.51
C ALA A 227 -0.27 -20.27 -15.42
N ASN A 228 -0.50 -20.85 -14.23
CA ASN A 228 -1.17 -20.19 -13.11
C ASN A 228 -0.18 -19.52 -12.15
N GLY A 229 1.13 -19.67 -12.39
CA GLY A 229 2.19 -19.15 -11.53
C GLY A 229 2.52 -20.05 -10.33
N ASP A 230 1.97 -21.26 -10.29
CA ASP A 230 2.26 -22.27 -9.28
C ASP A 230 3.58 -22.98 -9.60
N LEU A 231 4.34 -23.34 -8.56
CA LEU A 231 5.63 -24.02 -8.73
C LEU A 231 5.41 -25.45 -9.23
N THR A 232 6.14 -25.84 -10.27
CA THR A 232 6.19 -27.23 -10.74
C THR A 232 7.38 -27.96 -10.12
N ASN A 233 7.37 -29.29 -10.21
CA ASN A 233 8.49 -30.14 -9.76
C ASN A 233 9.66 -30.21 -10.75
N GLN A 234 9.70 -29.32 -11.75
CA GLN A 234 10.79 -29.27 -12.74
C GLN A 234 11.80 -28.21 -12.33
N TYR A 235 13.09 -28.55 -12.40
CA TYR A 235 14.17 -27.64 -12.08
C TYR A 235 14.83 -27.08 -13.33
N VAL A 236 15.19 -25.81 -13.27
CA VAL A 236 15.99 -25.14 -14.28
C VAL A 236 17.17 -24.41 -13.65
N VAL A 237 18.30 -24.46 -14.34
CA VAL A 237 19.45 -23.60 -14.06
C VAL A 237 19.38 -22.40 -14.98
N GLN A 238 19.32 -21.20 -14.40
CA GLN A 238 19.40 -19.96 -15.14
C GLN A 238 20.87 -19.56 -15.33
N ASN A 239 21.22 -19.26 -16.57
CA ASN A 239 22.50 -18.65 -16.94
C ASN A 239 22.21 -17.46 -17.85
N GLY A 240 22.13 -16.27 -17.24
CA GLY A 240 21.48 -15.12 -17.89
C GLY A 240 20.00 -15.44 -18.15
N ASP A 241 19.56 -15.22 -19.38
CA ASP A 241 18.14 -15.37 -19.76
C ASP A 241 17.78 -16.79 -20.20
N LYS A 242 18.80 -17.63 -20.43
CA LYS A 242 18.60 -19.01 -20.84
C LYS A 242 18.37 -19.88 -19.62
N SER A 243 17.27 -20.62 -19.66
CA SER A 243 16.93 -21.63 -18.67
C SER A 243 17.26 -23.00 -19.23
N TYR A 244 18.08 -23.76 -18.51
CA TYR A 244 18.46 -25.12 -18.87
C TYR A 244 17.81 -26.10 -17.93
N ALA A 245 17.16 -27.13 -18.45
CA ALA A 245 16.55 -28.16 -17.64
C ALA A 245 17.62 -28.85 -16.78
N ALA A 246 17.29 -29.11 -15.53
CA ALA A 246 18.26 -29.62 -14.58
C ALA A 246 17.64 -30.69 -13.67
N THR A 247 18.52 -31.58 -13.24
CA THR A 247 18.29 -32.63 -12.28
C THR A 247 19.06 -32.29 -11.02
N VAL A 248 18.44 -32.48 -9.86
CA VAL A 248 19.05 -32.17 -8.56
C VAL A 248 19.12 -33.44 -7.75
N GLY A 249 20.33 -33.86 -7.39
CA GLY A 249 20.56 -35.01 -6.54
C GLY A 249 20.26 -34.72 -5.07
N ALA A 250 20.05 -35.79 -4.29
CA ALA A 250 19.85 -35.71 -2.84
C ALA A 250 21.06 -35.13 -2.08
N ASP A 251 22.24 -35.11 -2.71
CA ASP A 251 23.47 -34.48 -2.22
C ASP A 251 23.58 -32.98 -2.57
N GLY A 252 22.53 -32.40 -3.16
CA GLY A 252 22.47 -30.99 -3.57
C GLY A 252 23.25 -30.66 -4.84
N LYS A 253 23.80 -31.67 -5.53
CA LYS A 253 24.46 -31.46 -6.81
C LYS A 253 23.45 -31.29 -7.92
N VAL A 254 23.72 -30.30 -8.77
CA VAL A 254 22.92 -30.02 -9.95
C VAL A 254 23.60 -30.62 -11.17
N THR A 255 22.83 -31.31 -12.01
CA THR A 255 23.28 -31.84 -13.30
C THR A 255 22.33 -31.33 -14.38
N LEU A 256 22.86 -30.83 -15.50
CA LEU A 256 22.03 -30.38 -16.60
C LEU A 256 21.48 -31.56 -17.39
N ASN A 257 20.21 -31.49 -17.75
CA ASN A 257 19.56 -32.48 -18.59
C ASN A 257 20.09 -32.35 -20.03
N LYS A 258 20.41 -33.49 -20.62
CA LYS A 258 20.91 -33.58 -22.00
C LYS A 258 19.95 -34.38 -22.86
N ALA A 259 19.97 -34.14 -24.16
CA ALA A 259 19.20 -34.88 -25.15
C ALA A 259 20.10 -35.33 -26.30
N ASN A 260 19.91 -36.57 -26.74
CA ASN A 260 20.44 -37.01 -28.03
C ASN A 260 19.41 -36.67 -29.10
N VAL A 261 19.80 -35.81 -30.04
CA VAL A 261 18.92 -35.27 -31.08
C VAL A 261 19.32 -35.86 -32.42
N THR A 262 18.47 -36.70 -32.98
CA THR A 262 18.63 -37.16 -34.37
C THR A 262 17.85 -36.23 -35.28
N TYR A 263 18.49 -35.72 -36.32
CA TYR A 263 17.88 -34.78 -37.24
C TYR A 263 18.08 -35.14 -38.71
N THR A 264 17.08 -34.78 -39.52
CA THR A 264 17.09 -34.96 -40.96
C THR A 264 17.00 -33.60 -41.66
N ASP A 265 17.85 -33.35 -42.65
CA ASP A 265 17.85 -32.13 -43.46
C ASP A 265 18.18 -32.45 -44.91
N VAL A 266 17.22 -33.07 -45.57
CA VAL A 266 17.29 -33.52 -46.96
C VAL A 266 17.59 -32.39 -47.95
N LYS A 267 17.16 -31.16 -47.66
CA LYS A 267 17.42 -29.99 -48.51
C LYS A 267 18.90 -29.60 -48.54
N ASN A 268 19.60 -29.87 -47.44
CA ASN A 268 21.04 -29.65 -47.30
C ASN A 268 21.85 -30.96 -47.41
N GLY A 269 21.22 -32.06 -47.88
CA GLY A 269 21.87 -33.34 -48.14
C GLY A 269 22.15 -34.21 -46.91
N ILE A 270 21.44 -33.99 -45.80
CA ILE A 270 21.59 -34.75 -44.55
C ILE A 270 20.42 -35.72 -44.43
N ASP A 271 20.64 -37.00 -44.76
CA ASP A 271 19.61 -38.03 -44.65
C ASP A 271 19.33 -38.44 -43.20
N SER A 272 20.35 -38.40 -42.33
CA SER A 272 20.24 -38.53 -40.87
C SER A 272 21.56 -38.16 -40.21
N ALA A 273 21.50 -37.33 -39.16
CA ALA A 273 22.64 -37.00 -38.32
C ALA A 273 22.22 -36.94 -36.85
N THR A 274 23.08 -37.38 -35.93
CA THR A 274 22.78 -37.35 -34.49
C THR A 274 23.73 -36.41 -33.77
N GLN A 275 23.18 -35.41 -33.07
CA GLN A 275 23.90 -34.62 -32.08
C GLN A 275 23.68 -35.24 -30.71
N SER A 276 24.74 -35.82 -30.15
CA SER A 276 24.68 -36.41 -28.81
C SER A 276 24.97 -35.36 -27.73
N GLY A 277 24.28 -35.44 -26.59
CA GLY A 277 24.57 -34.61 -25.42
C GLY A 277 24.21 -33.14 -25.54
N GLN A 278 23.23 -32.78 -26.38
CA GLN A 278 22.75 -31.39 -26.47
C GLN A 278 22.07 -30.97 -25.17
N LEU A 279 22.35 -29.76 -24.70
CA LEU A 279 21.69 -29.24 -23.50
C LEU A 279 20.22 -28.95 -23.78
N VAL A 280 19.36 -29.38 -22.86
CA VAL A 280 17.93 -29.11 -22.93
C VAL A 280 17.67 -27.72 -22.38
N GLN A 281 17.15 -26.83 -23.22
CA GLN A 281 16.67 -25.52 -22.82
C GLN A 281 15.17 -25.58 -22.51
N VAL A 282 14.70 -24.65 -21.69
CA VAL A 282 13.30 -24.58 -21.26
C VAL A 282 12.76 -23.20 -21.60
N GLY A 283 11.71 -23.17 -22.39
CA GLY A 283 10.93 -21.97 -22.69
C GLY A 283 9.48 -22.16 -22.24
N ALA A 284 8.61 -21.24 -22.62
CA ALA A 284 7.17 -21.36 -22.39
C ALA A 284 6.39 -21.64 -23.69
N ASP A 285 5.32 -22.40 -23.62
CA ASP A 285 4.31 -22.48 -24.69
C ASP A 285 3.30 -21.32 -24.63
N SER A 286 2.38 -21.25 -25.59
CA SER A 286 1.36 -20.20 -25.70
C SER A 286 0.47 -20.03 -24.46
N THR A 287 0.49 -21.00 -23.55
CA THR A 287 -0.25 -20.97 -22.29
C THR A 287 0.62 -20.53 -21.11
N GLY A 288 1.93 -20.36 -21.30
CA GLY A 288 2.90 -20.07 -20.25
C GLY A 288 3.47 -21.31 -19.57
N ALA A 289 3.11 -22.51 -20.03
CA ALA A 289 3.61 -23.76 -19.44
C ALA A 289 5.04 -24.07 -19.94
N PRO A 290 5.90 -24.65 -19.09
CA PRO A 290 7.28 -24.95 -19.44
C PRO A 290 7.34 -26.02 -20.54
N LYS A 291 8.13 -25.75 -21.59
CA LYS A 291 8.42 -26.67 -22.69
C LYS A 291 9.91 -26.80 -22.93
N ALA A 292 10.36 -28.05 -23.07
CA ALA A 292 11.74 -28.34 -23.42
C ALA A 292 11.97 -28.13 -24.91
N PHE A 293 13.11 -27.54 -25.25
CA PHE A 293 13.57 -27.41 -26.61
C PHE A 293 15.09 -27.57 -26.70
N VAL A 294 15.55 -27.86 -27.91
CA VAL A 294 16.97 -27.97 -28.27
C VAL A 294 17.25 -27.17 -29.52
N SER A 295 18.44 -26.59 -29.62
CA SER A 295 18.84 -25.86 -30.83
C SER A 295 19.55 -26.79 -31.81
N VAL A 296 19.03 -26.91 -33.04
CA VAL A 296 19.65 -27.64 -34.15
C VAL A 296 19.85 -26.67 -35.32
N GLN A 297 21.09 -26.53 -35.79
CA GLN A 297 21.45 -25.58 -36.86
C GLN A 297 20.98 -24.12 -36.58
N GLY A 298 21.02 -23.69 -35.32
CA GLY A 298 20.63 -22.33 -34.93
C GLY A 298 19.12 -22.08 -34.85
N LYS A 299 18.30 -23.13 -34.98
CA LYS A 299 16.85 -23.09 -34.79
C LYS A 299 16.43 -23.93 -33.60
N ASN A 300 15.39 -23.51 -32.89
CA ASN A 300 14.88 -24.21 -31.73
C ASN A 300 13.82 -25.23 -32.14
N TYR A 301 13.86 -26.42 -31.57
CA TYR A 301 12.88 -27.47 -31.81
C TYR A 301 12.41 -28.04 -30.50
N GLY A 302 11.08 -28.14 -30.35
CA GLY A 302 10.47 -28.70 -29.14
C GLY A 302 10.80 -30.18 -29.02
N ILE A 303 11.12 -30.61 -27.80
CA ILE A 303 11.32 -32.02 -27.47
C ILE A 303 10.29 -32.44 -26.43
N ALA A 304 10.15 -33.75 -26.21
CA ALA A 304 9.17 -34.28 -25.28
C ALA A 304 9.36 -33.74 -23.86
N ASP A 305 8.25 -33.50 -23.15
CA ASP A 305 8.23 -32.94 -21.80
C ASP A 305 9.00 -33.81 -20.78
N ASP A 306 9.20 -35.10 -21.09
CA ASP A 306 10.07 -36.02 -20.32
C ASP A 306 11.51 -35.49 -20.16
N ALA A 307 11.96 -34.59 -21.04
CA ALA A 307 13.25 -33.91 -20.94
C ALA A 307 13.33 -32.87 -19.82
N LEU A 308 12.20 -32.44 -19.27
CA LEU A 308 12.10 -31.51 -18.14
C LEU A 308 12.08 -32.24 -16.79
N VAL A 309 11.94 -33.57 -16.79
CA VAL A 309 11.78 -34.36 -15.57
C VAL A 309 13.11 -34.47 -14.81
N ASN A 310 13.03 -34.42 -13.48
CA ASN A 310 14.16 -34.65 -12.58
C ASN A 310 14.49 -36.16 -12.55
N ASN A 311 15.56 -36.57 -13.25
CA ASN A 311 15.95 -37.98 -13.37
C ASN A 311 16.90 -38.47 -12.25
N GLY A 312 17.21 -37.61 -11.29
CA GLY A 312 17.97 -37.92 -10.09
C GLY A 312 16.98 -38.04 -8.94
N GLY A 313 16.98 -39.21 -8.28
CA GLY A 313 16.10 -39.56 -7.19
C GLY A 313 15.69 -38.36 -6.32
N ASP A 314 14.39 -38.24 -6.22
CA ASP A 314 13.63 -37.32 -5.43
C ASP A 314 14.27 -36.82 -4.10
N ALA A 315 14.01 -35.54 -3.77
CA ALA A 315 14.25 -34.97 -2.45
C ALA A 315 13.03 -35.05 -1.48
N THR A 316 11.81 -35.39 -1.93
CA THR A 316 10.59 -35.65 -1.10
C THR A 316 9.43 -36.64 -1.57
N ALA A 317 9.20 -37.02 -2.83
CA ALA A 317 8.32 -38.07 -3.41
C ALA A 317 8.81 -39.57 -3.58
N THR A 318 7.85 -40.50 -3.39
CA THR A 318 7.98 -41.97 -3.18
C THR A 318 8.06 -42.93 -4.39
N THR A 319 8.35 -42.53 -5.63
CA THR A 319 8.65 -43.53 -6.69
C THR A 319 9.47 -42.96 -7.85
N PRO A 320 10.80 -43.20 -7.89
CA PRO A 320 11.65 -42.87 -9.03
C PRO A 320 11.73 -44.06 -10.00
N THR A 321 11.41 -43.86 -11.28
CA THR A 321 11.66 -44.86 -12.34
C THR A 321 12.05 -44.20 -13.65
N THR A 322 13.34 -43.93 -13.84
CA THR A 322 14.20 -44.42 -14.94
C THR A 322 15.61 -43.84 -14.80
N THR A 323 16.62 -44.68 -15.05
CA THR A 323 18.04 -44.32 -14.97
C THR A 323 18.49 -43.64 -16.27
N GLY A 324 18.87 -42.36 -16.20
CA GLY A 324 19.65 -41.68 -17.24
C GLY A 324 19.37 -40.19 -17.33
N THR A 325 20.34 -39.31 -17.09
CA THR A 325 20.24 -37.84 -17.26
C THR A 325 20.15 -37.38 -18.72
N THR A 326 19.91 -38.33 -19.63
CA THR A 326 19.88 -38.14 -21.08
C THR A 326 18.55 -38.66 -21.60
N VAL A 327 17.76 -37.81 -22.24
CA VAL A 327 16.61 -38.31 -23.01
C VAL A 327 17.13 -39.03 -24.25
N GLU A 328 16.78 -40.31 -24.37
CA GLU A 328 17.07 -41.12 -25.55
C GLU A 328 16.07 -40.78 -26.67
N ASN A 329 16.60 -40.22 -27.76
CA ASN A 329 15.95 -40.01 -29.06
C ASN A 329 14.84 -38.95 -29.12
N ALA A 330 15.24 -37.67 -29.10
CA ALA A 330 14.45 -36.63 -29.77
C ALA A 330 14.74 -36.69 -31.29
N THR A 331 13.69 -36.76 -32.12
CA THR A 331 13.82 -36.77 -33.59
C THR A 331 13.30 -35.47 -34.17
N VAL A 332 14.13 -34.73 -34.89
CA VAL A 332 13.82 -33.38 -35.43
C VAL A 332 13.91 -33.41 -36.95
N ASN A 333 12.88 -32.93 -37.66
CA ASN A 333 12.92 -32.87 -39.13
C ASN A 333 13.03 -31.42 -39.61
N LEU A 334 14.18 -31.06 -40.21
CA LEU A 334 14.49 -29.68 -40.61
C LEU A 334 14.03 -29.33 -42.04
N SER A 335 13.63 -30.30 -42.85
CA SER A 335 13.08 -30.01 -44.19
C SER A 335 12.03 -31.03 -44.65
N THR A 336 10.92 -30.52 -45.22
CA THR A 336 9.90 -31.32 -45.89
C THR A 336 10.34 -31.65 -47.32
N GLY A 337 11.29 -32.57 -47.46
CA GLY A 337 11.69 -33.13 -48.75
C GLY A 337 11.67 -34.65 -48.71
N THR A 338 11.18 -35.28 -49.76
CA THR A 338 11.29 -36.73 -49.95
C THR A 338 12.49 -37.03 -50.82
N THR A 339 13.52 -37.66 -50.25
CA THR A 339 14.48 -38.48 -50.99
C THR A 339 14.22 -39.94 -50.62
N GLY A 340 13.71 -40.72 -51.59
CA GLY A 340 13.80 -42.18 -51.59
C GLY A 340 13.17 -42.93 -50.41
N GLY A 341 11.83 -43.02 -50.39
CA GLY A 341 11.15 -44.26 -49.98
C GLY A 341 11.36 -44.81 -48.57
N ALA A 342 11.23 -43.98 -47.53
CA ALA A 342 10.76 -44.45 -46.21
C ALA A 342 10.15 -43.26 -45.46
N THR A 343 8.88 -43.35 -45.07
CA THR A 343 8.24 -42.41 -44.16
C THR A 343 8.82 -42.64 -42.76
N PRO A 344 9.52 -41.68 -42.13
CA PRO A 344 10.00 -41.86 -40.76
C PRO A 344 8.77 -42.00 -39.85
N THR A 345 8.61 -43.19 -39.28
CA THR A 345 7.53 -43.51 -38.34
C THR A 345 8.09 -43.42 -36.93
N ALA A 346 8.40 -42.22 -36.44
CA ALA A 346 8.66 -41.93 -35.02
C ALA A 346 8.63 -40.41 -34.78
N VAL A 347 7.90 -40.01 -33.73
CA VAL A 347 7.71 -38.66 -33.13
C VAL A 347 8.26 -37.50 -33.97
N THR A 348 7.37 -36.87 -34.72
CA THR A 348 7.67 -35.74 -35.59
C THR A 348 7.72 -34.44 -34.77
N ALA A 349 8.90 -33.96 -34.38
CA ALA A 349 9.08 -32.53 -34.12
C ALA A 349 9.18 -31.83 -35.49
N THR A 350 8.02 -31.56 -36.10
CA THR A 350 7.89 -30.84 -37.38
C THR A 350 7.87 -29.33 -37.21
N ASP A 351 7.60 -28.84 -36.00
CA ASP A 351 7.40 -27.42 -35.76
C ASP A 351 8.61 -26.85 -35.02
N GLU A 352 9.26 -25.88 -35.64
CA GLU A 352 10.25 -25.00 -35.00
C GLU A 352 9.60 -24.43 -33.73
N PHE A 353 10.24 -24.65 -32.58
CA PHE A 353 9.79 -24.09 -31.31
C PHE A 353 10.04 -22.58 -31.36
N ALA A 354 9.02 -21.87 -31.82
CA ALA A 354 9.01 -20.41 -31.85
C ALA A 354 8.97 -19.82 -30.43
N GLY A 355 8.67 -20.65 -29.42
CA GLY A 355 8.37 -20.21 -28.07
C GLY A 355 7.10 -19.37 -28.00
N ALA A 356 6.72 -18.90 -26.81
CA ALA A 356 5.60 -17.98 -26.67
C ALA A 356 5.91 -16.84 -25.71
N SER A 357 5.76 -15.63 -26.23
CA SER A 357 5.54 -14.44 -25.41
C SER A 357 4.18 -14.54 -24.71
N THR A 358 3.98 -13.75 -23.67
CA THR A 358 2.67 -13.60 -23.00
C THR A 358 1.56 -13.39 -24.02
N SER A 359 0.45 -14.12 -23.93
CA SER A 359 -0.71 -13.93 -24.82
C SER A 359 -1.25 -12.50 -24.66
N ASP A 360 -1.46 -11.81 -25.78
CA ASP A 360 -1.97 -10.43 -25.84
C ASP A 360 -1.29 -9.47 -24.84
N PRO A 361 0.05 -9.28 -24.92
CA PRO A 361 0.81 -8.64 -23.86
C PRO A 361 0.42 -7.16 -23.67
N LEU A 362 0.04 -6.47 -24.75
CA LEU A 362 -0.48 -5.10 -24.69
C LEU A 362 -1.83 -5.01 -23.98
N ALA A 363 -2.73 -5.98 -24.21
CA ALA A 363 -4.04 -5.98 -23.57
C ALA A 363 -3.92 -6.21 -22.05
N LEU A 364 -2.96 -7.05 -21.64
CA LEU A 364 -2.66 -7.28 -20.23
C LEU A 364 -2.10 -6.01 -19.56
N ILE A 365 -1.17 -5.30 -20.21
CA ILE A 365 -0.63 -4.04 -19.69
C ILE A 365 -1.72 -2.95 -19.66
N ASP A 366 -2.55 -2.84 -20.70
CA ASP A 366 -3.65 -1.87 -20.74
C ASP A 366 -4.66 -2.14 -19.60
N LYS A 367 -4.92 -3.42 -19.28
CA LYS A 367 -5.73 -3.81 -18.12
C LYS A 367 -5.06 -3.42 -16.79
N ALA A 368 -3.75 -3.59 -16.66
CA ALA A 368 -2.99 -3.18 -15.47
C ALA A 368 -3.02 -1.65 -15.28
N ILE A 369 -2.79 -0.87 -16.35
CA ILE A 369 -2.89 0.60 -16.34
C ILE A 369 -4.30 1.03 -15.93
N ALA A 370 -5.35 0.43 -16.51
CA ALA A 370 -6.73 0.75 -16.17
C ALA A 370 -7.07 0.46 -14.69
N SER A 371 -6.49 -0.60 -14.11
CA SER A 371 -6.64 -0.92 -12.68
C SER A 371 -6.03 0.19 -11.80
N VAL A 372 -4.81 0.63 -12.12
CA VAL A 372 -4.12 1.72 -11.41
C VAL A 372 -4.89 3.04 -11.54
N ASP A 373 -5.38 3.38 -12.73
CA ASP A 373 -6.14 4.61 -12.96
C ASP A 373 -7.49 4.61 -12.25
N THR A 374 -8.16 3.45 -12.16
CA THR A 374 -9.38 3.30 -11.36
C THR A 374 -9.09 3.60 -9.89
N PHE A 375 -7.98 3.11 -9.36
CA PHE A 375 -7.61 3.35 -7.97
C PHE A 375 -7.23 4.82 -7.72
N ARG A 376 -6.44 5.44 -8.62
CA ARG A 376 -6.13 6.88 -8.57
C ARG A 376 -7.38 7.75 -8.61
N SER A 377 -8.34 7.41 -9.48
CA SER A 377 -9.63 8.10 -9.55
C SER A 377 -10.38 8.03 -8.23
N SER A 378 -10.40 6.86 -7.57
CA SER A 378 -11.04 6.70 -6.26
C SER A 378 -10.37 7.54 -5.17
N LEU A 379 -9.03 7.63 -5.15
CA LEU A 379 -8.30 8.49 -4.21
C LEU A 379 -8.58 9.97 -4.46
N GLY A 380 -8.64 10.41 -5.72
CA GLY A 380 -9.04 11.78 -6.06
C GLY A 380 -10.46 12.12 -5.58
N ALA A 381 -11.41 11.18 -5.71
CA ALA A 381 -12.75 11.34 -5.15
C ALA A 381 -12.71 11.47 -3.61
N VAL A 382 -11.89 10.68 -2.92
CA VAL A 382 -11.73 10.77 -1.47
C VAL A 382 -11.08 12.09 -1.05
N GLN A 383 -10.07 12.59 -1.78
CA GLN A 383 -9.47 13.92 -1.52
C GLN A 383 -10.51 15.04 -1.63
N ASN A 384 -11.36 15.02 -2.66
CA ASN A 384 -12.44 15.99 -2.82
C ASN A 384 -13.46 15.93 -1.68
N ARG A 385 -13.76 14.70 -1.22
CA ARG A 385 -14.71 14.46 -0.13
C ARG A 385 -14.15 14.93 1.21
N LEU A 386 -12.86 14.68 1.49
CA LEU A 386 -12.16 15.16 2.67
C LEU A 386 -12.03 16.69 2.67
N ASN A 387 -11.71 17.32 1.52
CA ASN A 387 -11.70 18.78 1.39
C ASN A 387 -13.07 19.39 1.71
N SER A 388 -14.14 18.81 1.16
CA SER A 388 -15.51 19.25 1.43
C SER A 388 -15.87 19.08 2.92
N ALA A 389 -15.44 17.97 3.54
CA ALA A 389 -15.61 17.74 4.97
C ALA A 389 -14.87 18.81 5.79
N VAL A 390 -13.61 19.14 5.47
CA VAL A 390 -12.84 20.20 6.14
C VAL A 390 -13.58 21.54 6.07
N THR A 391 -14.06 21.95 4.90
CA THR A 391 -14.84 23.19 4.76
C THR A 391 -16.09 23.18 5.64
N ASN A 392 -16.83 22.07 5.65
CA ASN A 392 -18.04 21.96 6.47
C ASN A 392 -17.74 21.98 7.99
N LEU A 393 -16.68 21.29 8.41
CA LEU A 393 -16.21 21.27 9.80
C LEU A 393 -15.79 22.66 10.27
N ASN A 394 -15.09 23.43 9.43
CA ASN A 394 -14.67 24.80 9.74
C ASN A 394 -15.87 25.75 9.86
N ASN A 395 -16.85 25.63 8.96
CA ASN A 395 -18.10 26.41 9.02
C ASN A 395 -18.88 26.08 10.31
N THR A 396 -19.02 24.79 10.62
CA THR A 396 -19.72 24.33 11.81
C THR A 396 -19.01 24.80 13.07
N THR A 397 -17.68 24.70 13.11
CA THR A 397 -16.85 25.21 14.22
C THR A 397 -17.04 26.71 14.41
N THR A 398 -17.00 27.50 13.34
CA THR A 398 -17.24 28.96 13.39
C THR A 398 -18.63 29.29 13.95
N ASN A 399 -19.66 28.58 13.47
CA ASN A 399 -21.04 28.77 13.92
C ASN A 399 -21.23 28.38 15.39
N LEU A 400 -20.65 27.27 15.84
CA LEU A 400 -20.69 26.87 17.25
C LEU A 400 -19.93 27.86 18.14
N SER A 401 -18.76 28.35 17.71
CA SER A 401 -18.00 29.36 18.45
C SER A 401 -18.80 30.66 18.60
N ALA A 402 -19.49 31.10 17.54
CA ALA A 402 -20.37 32.27 17.59
C ALA A 402 -21.61 32.05 18.47
N ALA A 403 -22.14 30.82 18.53
CA ALA A 403 -23.24 30.46 19.43
C ALA A 403 -22.76 30.39 20.89
N GLN A 404 -21.56 29.85 21.13
CA GLN A 404 -20.93 29.82 22.45
C GLN A 404 -20.67 31.23 22.98
N SER A 405 -20.09 32.11 22.16
CA SER A 405 -19.82 33.51 22.52
C SER A 405 -21.09 34.25 22.96
N ARG A 406 -22.20 34.09 22.23
CA ARG A 406 -23.52 34.67 22.62
C ARG A 406 -24.06 34.17 23.96
N ILE A 407 -23.67 32.97 24.38
CA ILE A 407 -24.09 32.39 25.66
C ILE A 407 -23.15 32.84 26.77
N GLN A 408 -21.83 32.73 26.56
CA GLN A 408 -20.84 32.78 27.61
C GLN A 408 -20.17 34.15 27.76
N ASP A 409 -19.99 34.90 26.67
CA ASP A 409 -19.21 36.15 26.69
C ASP A 409 -20.03 37.30 27.28
N ALA A 410 -19.34 38.19 28.00
CA ALA A 410 -19.92 39.40 28.55
C ALA A 410 -19.86 40.54 27.52
N ASP A 411 -20.95 41.32 27.45
CA ASP A 411 -20.92 42.62 26.79
C ASP A 411 -20.24 43.65 27.72
N TYR A 412 -19.00 44.00 27.38
CA TYR A 412 -18.18 44.96 28.13
C TYR A 412 -18.88 46.31 28.35
N ALA A 413 -19.62 46.83 27.36
CA ALA A 413 -20.27 48.12 27.49
C ALA A 413 -21.36 48.06 28.59
N THR A 414 -22.13 46.98 28.59
CA THR A 414 -23.17 46.74 29.60
C THR A 414 -22.57 46.50 30.99
N GLU A 415 -21.52 45.68 31.10
CA GLU A 415 -20.90 45.39 32.40
C GLU A 415 -20.13 46.58 32.99
N VAL A 416 -19.48 47.42 32.18
CA VAL A 416 -18.86 48.68 32.64
C VAL A 416 -19.92 49.66 33.16
N SER A 417 -21.07 49.74 32.48
CA SER A 417 -22.20 50.59 32.93
C SER A 417 -22.76 50.10 34.27
N ASN A 418 -22.94 48.79 34.42
CA ASN A 418 -23.38 48.17 35.67
C ASN A 418 -22.38 48.38 36.80
N MET A 419 -21.08 48.19 36.54
CA MET A 419 -20.00 48.45 37.50
C MET A 419 -20.01 49.90 37.96
N SER A 420 -20.06 50.85 37.03
CA SER A 420 -20.07 52.28 37.32
C SER A 420 -21.30 52.68 38.14
N LYS A 421 -22.47 52.15 37.78
CA LYS A 421 -23.70 52.31 38.56
C LYS A 421 -23.55 51.76 39.97
N ALA A 422 -23.02 50.54 40.13
CA ALA A 422 -22.82 49.91 41.43
C ALA A 422 -21.82 50.70 42.31
N GLN A 423 -20.73 51.21 41.72
CA GLN A 423 -19.77 52.08 42.40
C GLN A 423 -20.40 53.39 42.90
N ILE A 424 -21.16 54.08 42.03
CA ILE A 424 -21.85 55.33 42.40
C ILE A 424 -22.86 55.08 43.52
N VAL A 425 -23.66 54.01 43.41
CA VAL A 425 -24.64 53.65 44.43
C VAL A 425 -23.97 53.23 45.74
N GLN A 426 -22.79 52.59 45.70
CA GLN A 426 -22.05 52.24 46.91
C GLN A 426 -21.47 53.49 47.61
N GLN A 427 -20.96 54.46 46.87
CA GLN A 427 -20.52 55.75 47.42
C GLN A 427 -21.70 56.53 48.03
N ALA A 428 -22.83 56.60 47.32
CA ALA A 428 -24.06 57.22 47.82
C ALA A 428 -24.62 56.50 49.05
N GLY A 429 -24.61 55.16 49.05
CA GLY A 429 -25.04 54.31 50.16
C GLY A 429 -24.22 54.56 51.43
N ASN A 430 -22.90 54.69 51.31
CA ASN A 430 -22.03 55.03 52.44
C ASN A 430 -22.35 56.43 53.00
N SER A 431 -22.65 57.40 52.14
CA SER A 431 -23.07 58.75 52.56
C SER A 431 -24.42 58.72 53.29
N VAL A 432 -25.39 57.95 52.78
CA VAL A 432 -26.72 57.77 53.40
C VAL A 432 -26.61 56.99 54.71
N LEU A 433 -25.75 55.98 54.81
CA LEU A 433 -25.50 55.23 56.03
C LEU A 433 -24.89 56.14 57.11
N ALA A 434 -23.94 56.98 56.74
CA ALA A 434 -23.36 57.98 57.64
C ALA A 434 -24.43 58.93 58.18
N LYS A 435 -25.34 59.43 57.33
CA LYS A 435 -26.49 60.26 57.75
C LYS A 435 -27.49 59.48 58.59
N ALA A 436 -27.81 58.24 58.22
CA ALA A 436 -28.74 57.38 58.95
C ALA A 436 -28.24 57.05 60.37
N ASN A 437 -26.92 56.94 60.56
CA ASN A 437 -26.31 56.72 61.87
C ASN A 437 -26.29 57.99 62.76
N GLN A 438 -26.41 59.19 62.17
CA GLN A 438 -26.50 60.46 62.91
C GLN A 438 -27.90 60.75 63.47
N VAL A 439 -28.96 60.21 62.87
CA VAL A 439 -30.35 60.46 63.29
C VAL A 439 -30.62 60.05 64.75
N PRO A 440 -30.22 58.86 65.24
CA PRO A 440 -30.39 58.50 66.65
C PRO A 440 -29.58 59.40 67.60
N GLN A 441 -28.42 59.89 67.17
CA GLN A 441 -27.53 60.75 67.98
C GLN A 441 -28.12 62.15 68.16
N GLN A 442 -28.76 62.70 67.12
CA GLN A 442 -29.50 63.95 67.20
C GLN A 442 -30.73 63.83 68.12
N VAL A 443 -31.42 62.69 68.11
CA VAL A 443 -32.55 62.44 69.01
C VAL A 443 -32.09 62.26 70.46
N LEU A 444 -30.95 61.58 70.70
CA LEU A 444 -30.33 61.48 72.02
C LEU A 444 -29.89 62.84 72.57
N SER A 445 -29.39 63.74 71.73
CA SER A 445 -29.03 65.11 72.16
C SER A 445 -30.24 65.96 72.53
N LEU A 446 -31.44 65.65 72.00
CA LEU A 446 -32.70 66.31 72.34
C LEU A 446 -33.38 65.71 73.59
N LEU A 447 -32.99 64.48 74.00
CA LEU A 447 -33.48 63.81 75.20
C LEU A 447 -32.55 64.00 76.43
N GLN A 448 -31.31 64.43 76.22
CA GLN A 448 -30.35 64.76 77.28
C GLN A 448 -30.23 66.28 77.57
N GLY A 449 -30.95 67.11 76.79
CA GLY A 449 -30.95 68.57 76.90
C GLY A 449 -32.14 69.14 77.66
#